data_AF-A0A6M3IJI4-F1
#
_entry.id   AF-A0A6M3IJI4-F1
#
_cell.length_a   1.000
_cell.length_b   1.000
_cell.length_c   1.000
_cell.angle_alpha   90.00
_cell.angle_beta   90.00
_cell.angle_gamma   90.00
#
_symmetry.space_group_name_H-M   'P 1'
#
loop_
_entity.id
_entity.type
_entity.pdbx_description
1 polymer ?
#
loop_
_entity_poly.entity_id
_entity_poly.type
_entity_poly.pdbx_seq_one_letter_code
_entity_poly.pdbx_strand_id
1 'polypeptide(L)'
;MKLVFCLPGDNFSGNFLNCWTQLVLYCLRTNIQFSYINRKSNNIYYVRNMCLGADVQRGKNQKPFDGKIDYDYLVWIDSDSVFAPDQVQSLLNCNKDIVGALQSFEGGNGFTCGRLDEEFFKENGYMPYITPDGLKDEPLTEDGLIELDYVGFGLLCIKKGVFESMEYPWFRPKFQEIGECCDFSMEDVSFCVTAKEKGFNIYVNPGVRIGHEKLAIY
;
A
#
# COMPACT_ATOMS: atom_id res chain seq x y z
N MET A 1 6.27 -15.45 12.82
CA MET A 1 5.62 -14.43 11.99
C MET A 1 4.94 -15.11 10.82
N LYS A 2 3.67 -14.74 10.55
CA LYS A 2 2.82 -15.26 9.47
C LYS A 2 2.45 -14.12 8.53
N LEU A 3 2.83 -14.23 7.26
CA LEU A 3 2.56 -13.21 6.25
C LEU A 3 1.52 -13.70 5.24
N VAL A 4 0.70 -12.78 4.74
CA VAL A 4 -0.11 -13.00 3.54
C VAL A 4 0.31 -11.96 2.51
N PHE A 5 0.95 -12.40 1.43
CA PHE A 5 1.32 -11.52 0.33
C PHE A 5 0.10 -11.28 -0.57
N CYS A 6 -0.29 -10.03 -0.75
CA CYS A 6 -1.41 -9.62 -1.60
C CYS A 6 -0.87 -9.04 -2.91
N LEU A 7 -1.03 -9.79 -4.00
CA LEU A 7 -0.48 -9.47 -5.32
C LEU A 7 -1.63 -9.21 -6.30
N PRO A 8 -2.10 -7.96 -6.50
CA PRO A 8 -3.10 -7.68 -7.51
C PRO A 8 -2.48 -7.64 -8.92
N GLY A 9 -3.21 -8.17 -9.90
CA GLY A 9 -2.78 -8.30 -11.30
C GLY A 9 -2.46 -9.74 -11.69
N ASP A 10 -2.31 -10.02 -12.98
CA ASP A 10 -1.94 -11.34 -13.50
C ASP A 10 -0.74 -11.29 -14.48
N ASN A 11 -0.10 -10.13 -14.58
CA ASN A 11 1.06 -9.91 -15.42
C ASN A 11 2.19 -9.34 -14.55
N PHE A 12 3.32 -10.03 -14.51
CA PHE A 12 4.48 -9.68 -13.70
C PHE A 12 5.72 -9.77 -14.58
N SER A 13 6.64 -8.83 -14.41
CA SER A 13 7.87 -8.79 -15.19
C SER A 13 8.89 -9.84 -14.74
N GLY A 14 9.95 -10.02 -15.52
CA GLY A 14 11.12 -10.82 -15.10
C GLY A 14 11.80 -10.24 -13.86
N ASN A 15 11.81 -8.91 -13.71
CA ASN A 15 12.34 -8.24 -12.53
C ASN A 15 11.51 -8.55 -11.29
N PHE A 16 10.18 -8.46 -11.39
CA PHE A 16 9.30 -8.87 -10.31
C PHE A 16 9.49 -10.34 -9.94
N LEU A 17 9.59 -11.24 -10.92
CA LEU A 17 9.83 -12.67 -10.67
C LEU A 17 11.13 -12.90 -9.89
N ASN A 18 12.20 -12.17 -10.20
CA ASN A 18 13.46 -12.22 -9.45
C ASN A 18 13.27 -11.74 -8.01
N CYS A 19 12.65 -10.57 -7.81
CA CYS A 19 12.36 -10.02 -6.48
C CYS A 19 11.53 -10.99 -5.63
N TRP A 20 10.45 -11.51 -6.20
CA TRP A 20 9.56 -12.47 -5.57
C TRP A 20 10.27 -13.77 -5.18
N THR A 21 11.08 -14.32 -6.09
CA THR A 21 11.82 -15.57 -5.84
C THR A 21 12.82 -15.38 -4.69
N GLN A 22 13.52 -14.24 -4.64
CA GLN A 22 14.44 -13.94 -3.54
C GLN A 22 13.68 -13.78 -2.21
N LEU A 23 12.51 -13.15 -2.22
CA LEU A 23 11.67 -12.98 -1.03
C LEU A 23 11.15 -14.32 -0.50
N VAL A 24 10.70 -15.22 -1.38
CA VAL A 24 10.29 -16.57 -1.01
C VAL A 24 11.45 -17.34 -0.38
N LEU A 25 12.63 -17.34 -1.02
CA LEU A 25 13.82 -17.99 -0.48
C LEU A 25 14.26 -17.38 0.86
N TYR A 26 14.10 -16.08 1.03
CA TYR A 26 14.36 -15.40 2.30
C TYR A 26 13.40 -15.86 3.39
N CYS A 27 12.09 -15.90 3.12
CA CYS A 27 11.09 -16.36 4.08
C CYS A 27 11.36 -17.80 4.54
N LEU A 28 11.69 -18.69 3.60
CA LEU A 28 12.04 -20.08 3.92
C LEU A 28 13.29 -20.19 4.79
N ARG A 29 14.34 -19.42 4.49
CA ARG A 29 15.60 -19.40 5.27
C ARG A 29 15.43 -18.82 6.68
N THR A 30 14.45 -17.95 6.87
CA THR A 30 14.20 -17.22 8.13
C THR A 30 13.02 -17.79 8.91
N ASN A 31 12.44 -18.91 8.48
CA ASN A 31 11.25 -19.53 9.08
C ASN A 31 10.04 -18.58 9.18
N ILE A 32 9.93 -17.60 8.28
CA ILE A 32 8.72 -16.80 8.12
C ILE A 32 7.69 -17.67 7.40
N GLN A 33 6.58 -17.94 8.08
CA GLN A 33 5.44 -18.61 7.46
C GLN A 33 4.74 -17.63 6.54
N PHE A 34 4.40 -18.04 5.33
CA PHE A 34 3.69 -17.17 4.41
C PHE A 34 2.70 -17.94 3.55
N SER A 35 1.70 -17.20 3.08
CA SER A 35 0.85 -17.56 1.94
C SER A 35 0.80 -16.37 0.99
N TYR A 36 0.28 -16.56 -0.21
CA TYR A 36 0.06 -15.46 -1.14
C TYR A 36 -1.32 -15.57 -1.78
N ILE A 37 -1.91 -14.41 -2.09
CA ILE A 37 -3.18 -14.27 -2.77
C ILE A 37 -2.95 -13.40 -3.99
N ASN A 38 -3.20 -14.00 -5.16
CA ASN A 38 -3.17 -13.32 -6.44
C ASN A 38 -4.58 -13.24 -7.04
N ARG A 39 -4.96 -12.07 -7.54
CA ARG A 39 -6.27 -11.81 -8.15
C ARG A 39 -6.14 -10.84 -9.31
N LYS A 40 -7.06 -10.92 -10.26
CA LYS A 40 -7.15 -10.03 -11.41
C LYS A 40 -8.51 -9.35 -11.47
N SER A 41 -8.51 -8.06 -11.72
CA SER A 41 -9.66 -7.31 -12.22
C SER A 41 -9.15 -6.08 -12.98
N ASN A 42 -9.90 -5.60 -13.96
CA ASN A 42 -9.63 -4.31 -14.61
C ASN A 42 -10.08 -3.12 -13.72
N ASN A 43 -10.77 -3.39 -12.63
CA ASN A 43 -11.14 -2.40 -11.63
C ASN A 43 -10.26 -2.57 -10.39
N ILE A 44 -9.46 -1.54 -10.09
CA ILE A 44 -8.47 -1.58 -9.01
C ILE A 44 -9.10 -1.74 -7.61
N TYR A 45 -10.22 -1.05 -7.35
CA TYR A 45 -10.97 -1.24 -6.09
C TYR A 45 -11.44 -2.68 -5.95
N TYR A 46 -11.90 -3.29 -7.04
CA TYR A 46 -12.40 -4.66 -7.00
C TYR A 46 -11.27 -5.66 -6.77
N VAL A 47 -10.15 -5.56 -7.50
CA VAL A 47 -9.03 -6.52 -7.33
C VAL A 47 -8.45 -6.47 -5.91
N ARG A 48 -8.33 -5.29 -5.29
CA ARG A 48 -7.86 -5.17 -3.90
C ARG A 48 -8.83 -5.84 -2.93
N ASN A 49 -10.14 -5.63 -3.05
CA ASN A 49 -11.11 -6.36 -2.24
C ASN A 49 -11.05 -7.88 -2.46
N MET A 50 -10.87 -8.33 -3.71
CA MET A 50 -10.72 -9.76 -4.03
C MET A 50 -9.45 -10.35 -3.40
N CYS A 51 -8.35 -9.59 -3.31
CA CYS A 51 -7.12 -10.00 -2.63
C CYS A 51 -7.32 -10.24 -1.13
N LEU A 52 -8.35 -9.63 -0.52
CA LEU A 52 -8.81 -9.91 0.85
C LEU A 52 -9.89 -11.00 0.90
N GLY A 53 -10.13 -11.71 -0.21
CA GLY A 53 -11.09 -12.79 -0.30
C GLY A 53 -12.55 -12.35 -0.29
N ALA A 54 -12.86 -11.09 -0.62
CA ALA A 54 -14.22 -10.54 -0.59
C ALA A 54 -15.26 -11.40 -1.36
N ASP A 55 -16.47 -11.42 -0.82
CA ASP A 55 -17.66 -12.01 -1.44
C ASP A 55 -18.86 -11.14 -1.13
N VAL A 56 -19.54 -10.67 -2.18
CA VAL A 56 -20.69 -9.76 -2.06
C VAL A 56 -21.82 -10.36 -1.23
N GLN A 57 -21.96 -11.69 -1.19
CA GLN A 57 -23.03 -12.38 -0.46
C GLN A 57 -22.85 -12.31 1.07
N ARG A 58 -21.64 -12.03 1.57
CA ARG A 58 -21.36 -11.94 3.01
C ARG A 58 -21.65 -10.56 3.60
N GLY A 59 -22.01 -9.58 2.77
CA GLY A 59 -22.37 -8.23 3.20
C GLY A 59 -21.21 -7.43 3.80
N LYS A 60 -21.53 -6.24 4.33
CA LYS A 60 -20.55 -5.23 4.75
C LYS A 60 -19.73 -5.58 6.01
N ASN A 61 -20.21 -6.52 6.82
CA ASN A 61 -19.54 -6.91 8.07
C ASN A 61 -18.57 -8.09 7.90
N GLN A 62 -18.32 -8.53 6.66
CA GLN A 62 -17.37 -9.60 6.40
C GLN A 62 -15.96 -9.18 6.83
N LYS A 63 -15.16 -10.17 7.24
CA LYS A 63 -13.74 -9.99 7.57
C LYS A 63 -12.87 -10.42 6.41
N PRO A 64 -11.61 -9.97 6.32
CA PRO A 64 -10.65 -10.52 5.38
C PRO A 64 -10.63 -12.05 5.46
N PHE A 65 -10.75 -12.69 4.30
CA PHE A 65 -10.80 -14.14 4.13
C PHE A 65 -11.89 -14.84 4.96
N ASP A 66 -12.96 -14.11 5.32
CA ASP A 66 -14.01 -14.60 6.21
C ASP A 66 -13.46 -15.05 7.58
N GLY A 67 -12.32 -14.51 8.00
CA GLY A 67 -11.62 -14.89 9.24
C GLY A 67 -10.95 -16.26 9.20
N LYS A 68 -10.84 -16.91 8.03
CA LYS A 68 -10.35 -18.29 7.89
C LYS A 68 -8.83 -18.41 7.76
N ILE A 69 -8.15 -17.33 7.37
CA ILE A 69 -6.70 -17.30 7.24
C ILE A 69 -6.11 -16.64 8.48
N ASP A 70 -5.17 -17.32 9.12
CA ASP A 70 -4.41 -16.78 10.24
C ASP A 70 -3.12 -16.13 9.75
N TYR A 71 -2.87 -14.89 10.16
CA TYR A 71 -1.76 -14.05 9.71
C TYR A 71 -1.43 -12.98 10.75
N ASP A 72 -0.22 -12.43 10.69
CA ASP A 72 0.21 -11.28 11.50
C ASP A 72 0.18 -9.99 10.65
N TYR A 73 0.61 -10.09 9.38
CA TYR A 73 0.63 -8.97 8.43
C TYR A 73 0.12 -9.37 7.04
N LEU A 74 -0.57 -8.43 6.41
CA LEU A 74 -0.80 -8.39 4.97
C LEU A 74 0.32 -7.56 4.34
N VAL A 75 1.02 -8.11 3.36
CA VAL A 75 2.07 -7.42 2.62
C VAL A 75 1.61 -7.23 1.18
N TRP A 76 1.30 -5.99 0.83
CA TRP A 76 0.87 -5.62 -0.52
C TRP A 76 2.07 -5.31 -1.37
N ILE A 77 2.08 -5.87 -2.58
CA ILE A 77 3.14 -5.64 -3.56
C ILE A 77 2.49 -5.52 -4.95
N ASP A 78 2.68 -4.37 -5.60
CA ASP A 78 2.16 -4.16 -6.96
C ASP A 78 3.04 -4.87 -8.00
N SER A 79 2.43 -5.25 -9.11
CA SER A 79 3.08 -6.08 -10.14
C SER A 79 4.26 -5.40 -10.85
N ASP A 80 4.37 -4.09 -10.76
CA ASP A 80 5.44 -3.24 -11.30
C ASP A 80 6.45 -2.77 -10.23
N SER A 81 6.42 -3.37 -9.04
CA SER A 81 7.34 -3.02 -7.96
C SER A 81 8.64 -3.82 -8.06
N VAL A 82 9.78 -3.12 -7.97
CA VAL A 82 11.12 -3.71 -7.93
C VAL A 82 11.69 -3.54 -6.53
N PHE A 83 11.84 -4.64 -5.79
CA PHE A 83 12.14 -4.63 -4.36
C PHE A 83 13.13 -5.75 -3.97
N ALA A 84 13.62 -5.72 -2.73
CA ALA A 84 14.49 -6.74 -2.17
C ALA A 84 13.95 -7.29 -0.82
N PRO A 85 14.33 -8.51 -0.39
CA PRO A 85 13.80 -9.11 0.82
C PRO A 85 14.11 -8.33 2.11
N ASP A 86 15.30 -7.73 2.19
CA ASP A 86 15.75 -6.89 3.30
C ASP A 86 14.89 -5.62 3.45
N GLN A 87 14.35 -5.11 2.35
CA GLN A 87 13.42 -3.98 2.36
C GLN A 87 12.07 -4.37 2.98
N VAL A 88 11.53 -5.54 2.61
CA VAL A 88 10.32 -6.10 3.24
C VAL A 88 10.55 -6.33 4.73
N GLN A 89 11.69 -6.93 5.10
CA GLN A 89 12.05 -7.14 6.50
C GLN A 89 12.20 -5.81 7.26
N SER A 90 12.77 -4.78 6.64
CA SER A 90 12.95 -3.47 7.25
C SER A 90 11.60 -2.82 7.59
N LEU A 91 10.60 -2.94 6.72
CA LEU A 91 9.24 -2.47 7.00
C LEU A 91 8.58 -3.27 8.14
N LEU A 92 8.71 -4.59 8.13
CA LEU A 92 8.16 -5.44 9.20
C LEU A 92 8.80 -5.13 10.56
N ASN A 93 10.10 -4.81 10.59
CA ASN A 93 10.82 -4.42 11.79
C ASN A 93 10.34 -3.09 12.40
N CYS A 94 9.70 -2.21 11.62
CA CYS A 94 9.12 -0.98 12.14
C CYS A 94 7.96 -1.23 13.13
N ASN A 95 7.33 -2.42 13.08
CA ASN A 95 6.23 -2.83 13.97
C ASN A 95 5.11 -1.78 14.08
N LYS A 96 4.71 -1.19 12.95
CA LYS A 96 3.59 -0.27 12.84
C LYS A 96 2.36 -0.97 12.27
N ASP A 97 1.18 -0.41 12.53
CA ASP A 97 -0.07 -0.93 11.98
C ASP A 97 -0.11 -0.80 10.45
N ILE A 98 0.40 0.31 9.91
CA ILE A 98 0.52 0.57 8.47
C ILE A 98 1.89 1.23 8.22
N VAL A 99 2.74 0.59 7.41
CA VAL A 99 4.04 1.16 7.02
C VAL A 99 4.43 0.77 5.60
N GLY A 100 4.73 1.77 4.78
CA GLY A 100 5.07 1.61 3.37
C GLY A 100 6.51 1.98 3.02
N ALA A 101 6.95 1.50 1.87
CA ALA A 101 8.18 1.96 1.21
C ALA A 101 7.94 3.27 0.44
N LEU A 102 9.02 4.01 0.19
CA LEU A 102 9.04 5.06 -0.82
C LEU A 102 9.12 4.41 -2.20
N GLN A 103 8.09 4.61 -3.02
CA GLN A 103 8.09 4.24 -4.43
C GLN A 103 8.01 5.50 -5.28
N SER A 104 8.94 5.66 -6.23
CA SER A 104 8.96 6.83 -7.10
C SER A 104 7.85 6.79 -8.15
N PHE A 105 7.33 7.94 -8.56
CA PHE A 105 6.58 8.07 -9.80
C PHE A 105 7.49 7.77 -11.01
N GLU A 106 6.86 7.50 -12.15
CA GLU A 106 7.55 7.48 -13.43
C GLU A 106 8.29 8.81 -13.65
N GLY A 107 9.57 8.73 -14.07
CA GLY A 107 10.45 9.89 -14.21
C GLY A 107 11.11 10.37 -12.92
N GLY A 108 10.76 9.84 -11.75
CA GLY A 108 11.50 10.06 -10.50
C GLY A 108 11.28 11.42 -9.82
N ASN A 109 10.28 12.19 -10.23
CA ASN A 109 10.04 13.55 -9.73
C ASN A 109 9.30 13.62 -8.38
N GLY A 110 8.84 12.48 -7.86
CA GLY A 110 8.12 12.39 -6.60
C GLY A 110 7.87 10.95 -6.18
N PHE A 111 7.26 10.77 -5.01
CA PHE A 111 6.89 9.48 -4.45
C PHE A 111 5.38 9.30 -4.38
N THR A 112 4.92 8.05 -4.37
CA THR A 112 3.49 7.68 -4.26
C THR A 112 2.93 7.88 -2.85
N CYS A 113 3.40 8.89 -2.12
CA CYS A 113 2.95 9.24 -0.77
C CYS A 113 2.92 10.76 -0.59
N GLY A 114 2.10 11.26 0.31
CA GLY A 114 1.93 12.70 0.46
C GLY A 114 0.98 13.12 1.56
N ARG A 115 0.62 14.41 1.49
CA ARG A 115 -0.29 15.06 2.43
C ARG A 115 -1.59 15.40 1.72
N LEU A 116 -2.69 15.43 2.47
CA LEU A 116 -3.96 15.95 1.98
C LEU A 116 -4.03 17.42 2.35
N ASP A 117 -3.83 18.28 1.37
CA ASP A 117 -3.79 19.73 1.53
C ASP A 117 -4.72 20.39 0.50
N GLU A 118 -5.88 20.83 0.98
CA GLU A 118 -6.89 21.47 0.14
C GLU A 118 -6.45 22.84 -0.39
N GLU A 119 -5.61 23.58 0.34
CA GLU A 119 -5.13 24.89 -0.12
C GLU A 119 -4.12 24.70 -1.25
N PHE A 120 -3.19 23.76 -1.11
CA PHE A 120 -2.31 23.35 -2.21
C PHE A 120 -3.12 22.87 -3.41
N PHE A 121 -4.16 22.05 -3.19
CA PHE A 121 -5.02 21.57 -4.26
C PHE A 121 -5.73 22.70 -5.00
N LYS A 122 -6.28 23.70 -4.29
CA LYS A 122 -6.96 24.85 -4.91
C LYS A 122 -6.04 25.64 -5.84
N GLU A 123 -4.75 25.71 -5.51
CA GLU A 123 -3.76 26.43 -6.31
C GLU A 123 -3.21 25.59 -7.47
N ASN A 124 -3.08 24.27 -7.31
CA ASN A 124 -2.32 23.41 -8.24
C ASN A 124 -3.17 22.39 -9.01
N GLY A 125 -4.39 22.09 -8.56
CA GLY A 125 -5.30 21.12 -9.17
C GLY A 125 -4.99 19.65 -8.88
N TYR A 126 -4.08 19.35 -7.94
CA TYR A 126 -3.74 17.99 -7.49
C TYR A 126 -3.26 18.02 -6.04
N MET A 127 -3.33 16.87 -5.35
CA MET A 127 -2.85 16.73 -3.97
C MET A 127 -1.31 16.66 -3.92
N PRO A 128 -0.65 17.28 -2.92
CA PRO A 128 0.80 17.29 -2.85
C PRO A 128 1.36 15.92 -2.52
N TYR A 129 2.39 15.53 -3.29
CA TYR A 129 3.20 14.34 -3.04
C TYR A 129 4.59 14.74 -2.54
N ILE A 130 5.25 13.81 -1.83
CA ILE A 130 6.61 14.02 -1.36
C ILE A 130 7.58 13.99 -2.55
N THR A 131 8.41 15.02 -2.67
CA THR A 131 9.48 15.09 -3.67
C THR A 131 10.80 14.60 -3.08
N PRO A 132 11.81 14.25 -3.90
CA PRO A 132 13.14 13.88 -3.40
C PRO A 132 13.80 14.95 -2.52
N ASP A 133 13.56 16.23 -2.82
CA ASP A 133 14.07 17.33 -2.01
C ASP A 133 13.21 17.58 -0.77
N GLY A 134 11.88 17.62 -0.91
CA GLY A 134 10.96 17.81 0.22
C GLY A 134 11.04 16.70 1.26
N LEU A 135 11.45 15.48 0.88
CA LEU A 135 11.66 14.37 1.81
C LEU A 135 12.67 14.73 2.93
N LYS A 136 13.66 15.60 2.65
CA LYS A 136 14.68 16.00 3.63
C LYS A 136 14.11 16.91 4.72
N ASP A 137 13.00 17.58 4.43
CA ASP A 137 12.34 18.54 5.31
C ASP A 137 11.22 17.89 6.13
N GLU A 138 10.84 16.65 5.81
CA GLU A 138 9.80 15.93 6.53
C GLU A 138 10.26 15.55 7.96
N PRO A 139 9.44 15.84 9.00
CA PRO A 139 9.78 15.50 10.36
C PRO A 139 9.79 13.98 10.54
N LEU A 140 10.84 13.48 11.19
CA LEU A 140 10.93 12.09 11.60
C LEU A 140 10.29 11.89 12.97
N THR A 141 9.56 10.80 13.10
CA THR A 141 9.13 10.25 14.39
C THR A 141 10.32 9.72 15.18
N GLU A 142 10.11 9.36 16.46
CA GLU A 142 11.15 8.76 17.31
C GLU A 142 11.75 7.46 16.73
N ASP A 143 10.97 6.73 15.92
CA ASP A 143 11.40 5.50 15.24
C ASP A 143 12.07 5.77 13.87
N GLY A 144 12.32 7.03 13.52
CA GLY A 144 12.93 7.42 12.25
C GLY A 144 12.02 7.23 11.03
N LEU A 145 10.71 7.21 11.23
CA LEU A 145 9.69 7.11 10.18
C LEU A 145 9.05 8.47 9.90
N ILE A 146 8.46 8.64 8.72
CA ILE A 146 7.66 9.82 8.37
C ILE A 146 6.18 9.45 8.50
N GLU A 147 5.40 10.28 9.17
CA GLU A 147 3.94 10.16 9.20
C GLU A 147 3.31 11.06 8.13
N LEU A 148 2.47 10.46 7.27
CA LEU A 148 1.83 11.12 6.13
C LEU A 148 0.31 10.88 6.12
N ASP A 149 -0.39 11.47 5.16
CA ASP A 149 -1.84 11.26 5.00
C ASP A 149 -2.17 10.08 4.10
N TYR A 150 -1.30 9.79 3.11
CA TYR A 150 -1.46 8.64 2.24
C TYR A 150 -0.12 8.05 1.78
N VAL A 151 -0.16 6.76 1.42
CA VAL A 151 0.94 6.01 0.82
C VAL A 151 0.38 5.01 -0.19
N GLY A 152 1.08 4.83 -1.30
CA GLY A 152 0.75 3.86 -2.33
C GLY A 152 1.01 2.42 -1.90
N PHE A 153 0.54 1.50 -2.73
CA PHE A 153 0.53 0.06 -2.41
C PHE A 153 1.66 -0.74 -3.10
N GLY A 154 2.65 -0.07 -3.69
CA GLY A 154 3.78 -0.72 -4.34
C GLY A 154 4.54 -1.67 -3.42
N LEU A 155 4.79 -1.25 -2.18
CA LEU A 155 5.19 -2.15 -1.09
C LEU A 155 4.70 -1.60 0.26
N LEU A 156 3.67 -2.23 0.81
CA LEU A 156 2.99 -1.77 2.02
C LEU A 156 2.73 -2.94 2.98
N CYS A 157 3.16 -2.80 4.24
CA CYS A 157 2.88 -3.76 5.31
C CYS A 157 1.73 -3.24 6.16
N ILE A 158 0.69 -4.06 6.32
CA ILE A 158 -0.50 -3.75 7.11
C ILE A 158 -0.71 -4.85 8.14
N LYS A 159 -0.73 -4.50 9.42
CA LYS A 159 -0.91 -5.42 10.53
C LYS A 159 -2.35 -5.92 10.60
N LYS A 160 -2.52 -7.18 11.02
CA LYS A 160 -3.85 -7.74 11.35
C LYS A 160 -4.53 -6.86 12.40
N GLY A 161 -5.81 -6.57 12.19
CA GLY A 161 -6.60 -5.64 13.00
C GLY A 161 -7.02 -4.40 12.22
N VAL A 162 -6.19 -3.92 11.28
CA VAL A 162 -6.51 -2.73 10.47
C VAL A 162 -7.73 -2.98 9.59
N PHE A 163 -7.70 -3.97 8.69
CA PHE A 163 -8.84 -4.27 7.82
C PHE A 163 -10.03 -4.85 8.60
N GLU A 164 -9.79 -5.59 9.68
CA GLU A 164 -10.84 -6.11 10.57
C GLU A 164 -11.63 -5.01 11.28
N SER A 165 -11.06 -3.81 11.47
CA SER A 165 -11.73 -2.65 12.07
C SER A 165 -12.66 -1.92 11.08
N MET A 166 -12.55 -2.23 9.79
CA MET A 166 -13.23 -1.56 8.68
C MET A 166 -14.40 -2.40 8.14
N GLU A 167 -15.38 -1.74 7.54
CA GLU A 167 -16.49 -2.42 6.85
C GLU A 167 -16.16 -2.64 5.38
N TYR A 168 -16.49 -3.82 4.84
CA TYR A 168 -16.48 -4.11 3.41
C TYR A 168 -17.49 -3.21 2.65
N PRO A 169 -17.16 -2.70 1.45
CA PRO A 169 -15.88 -2.84 0.73
C PRO A 169 -14.75 -2.04 1.40
N TRP A 170 -13.61 -2.70 1.62
CA TRP A 170 -12.43 -2.12 2.25
C TRP A 170 -11.74 -1.10 1.35
N PHE A 171 -11.74 -1.39 0.05
CA PHE A 171 -11.33 -0.45 -0.99
C PHE A 171 -12.58 0.01 -1.72
N ARG A 172 -12.88 1.30 -1.62
CA ARG A 172 -14.02 1.92 -2.30
C ARG A 172 -13.69 3.38 -2.62
N PRO A 173 -14.24 3.94 -3.71
CA PRO A 173 -14.08 5.36 -3.97
C PRO A 173 -14.60 6.19 -2.79
N LYS A 174 -13.84 7.21 -2.40
CA LYS A 174 -14.33 8.29 -1.54
C LYS A 174 -14.48 9.53 -2.39
N PHE A 175 -15.72 10.01 -2.50
CA PHE A 175 -16.02 11.28 -3.15
C PHE A 175 -15.50 12.43 -2.29
N GLN A 176 -14.94 13.43 -2.95
CA GLN A 176 -14.34 14.61 -2.34
C GLN A 176 -14.88 15.85 -3.04
N GLU A 177 -15.18 16.86 -2.22
CA GLU A 177 -15.62 18.17 -2.68
C GLU A 177 -14.66 19.20 -2.08
N ILE A 178 -13.94 19.94 -2.93
CA ILE A 178 -13.01 21.00 -2.52
C ILE A 178 -13.40 22.27 -3.27
N GLY A 179 -14.11 23.17 -2.58
CA GLY A 179 -14.73 24.33 -3.23
C GLY A 179 -15.76 23.90 -4.27
N GLU A 180 -15.57 24.28 -5.54
CA GLU A 180 -16.44 23.86 -6.66
C GLU A 180 -15.95 22.58 -7.35
N CYS A 181 -14.77 22.07 -6.98
CA CYS A 181 -14.23 20.83 -7.54
C CYS A 181 -14.91 19.62 -6.89
N CYS A 182 -15.31 18.64 -7.72
CA CYS A 182 -15.91 17.39 -7.29
C CYS A 182 -15.19 16.24 -8.01
N ASP A 183 -14.62 15.31 -7.25
CA ASP A 183 -13.91 14.13 -7.77
C ASP A 183 -14.00 12.97 -6.76
N PHE A 184 -13.32 11.85 -7.02
CA PHE A 184 -13.11 10.78 -6.06
C PHE A 184 -11.65 10.34 -6.02
N SER A 185 -11.19 9.94 -4.83
CA SER A 185 -9.81 9.49 -4.65
C SER A 185 -9.59 8.06 -5.13
N MET A 186 -8.37 7.76 -5.61
CA MET A 186 -7.87 6.40 -5.91
C MET A 186 -7.95 5.46 -4.70
N GLU A 187 -7.76 4.17 -4.91
CA GLU A 187 -8.04 3.15 -3.90
C GLU A 187 -7.08 3.18 -2.71
N ASP A 188 -5.83 3.55 -2.95
CA ASP A 188 -4.78 3.71 -1.94
C ASP A 188 -5.06 4.89 -1.01
N VAL A 189 -5.38 6.06 -1.58
CA VAL A 189 -5.78 7.27 -0.83
C VAL A 189 -7.08 7.01 -0.07
N SER A 190 -8.08 6.41 -0.72
CA SER A 190 -9.37 6.08 -0.08
C SER A 190 -9.19 5.13 1.10
N PHE A 191 -8.30 4.14 0.99
CA PHE A 191 -7.92 3.26 2.09
C PHE A 191 -7.25 4.06 3.22
N CYS A 192 -6.24 4.87 2.91
CA CYS A 192 -5.50 5.65 3.92
C CYS A 192 -6.42 6.59 4.70
N VAL A 193 -7.31 7.31 4.01
CA VAL A 193 -8.32 8.17 4.67
C VAL A 193 -9.23 7.34 5.60
N THR A 194 -9.68 6.17 5.15
CA THR A 194 -10.51 5.27 5.98
C THR A 194 -9.73 4.74 7.20
N ALA A 195 -8.45 4.44 7.04
CA ALA A 195 -7.57 4.03 8.14
C ALA A 195 -7.40 5.15 9.18
N LYS A 196 -7.20 6.39 8.72
CA LYS A 196 -7.12 7.57 9.60
C LYS A 196 -8.42 7.83 10.36
N GLU A 197 -9.57 7.70 9.70
CA GLU A 197 -10.90 7.77 10.36
C GLU A 197 -11.10 6.70 11.45
N LYS A 198 -10.38 5.58 11.34
CA LYS A 198 -10.38 4.50 12.34
C LYS A 198 -9.31 4.68 13.42
N GLY A 199 -8.52 5.75 13.37
CA GLY A 199 -7.50 6.10 14.35
C GLY A 199 -6.12 5.47 14.08
N PHE A 200 -5.87 4.97 12.87
CA PHE A 200 -4.53 4.49 12.49
C PHE A 200 -3.70 5.60 11.84
N ASN A 201 -2.40 5.59 12.13
CA ASN A 201 -1.43 6.46 11.47
C ASN A 201 -0.82 5.76 10.25
N ILE A 202 -0.47 6.55 9.23
CA ILE A 202 0.16 6.07 7.99
C ILE A 202 1.64 6.43 8.04
N TYR A 203 2.50 5.41 8.08
CA TYR A 203 3.94 5.61 8.13
C TYR A 203 4.62 5.25 6.81
N VAL A 204 5.72 5.95 6.53
CA VAL A 204 6.66 5.61 5.46
C VAL A 204 8.05 5.49 6.07
N ASN A 205 8.78 4.44 5.68
CA ASN A 205 10.19 4.30 6.06
C ASN A 205 11.08 4.96 5.00
N PRO A 206 11.72 6.11 5.28
CA PRO A 206 12.51 6.84 4.29
C PRO A 206 13.79 6.09 3.86
N GLY A 207 14.23 5.10 4.64
CA GLY A 207 15.35 4.22 4.31
C GLY A 207 14.98 3.07 3.36
N VAL A 208 13.68 2.84 3.11
CA VAL A 208 13.21 1.77 2.22
C VAL A 208 12.69 2.39 0.92
N ARG A 209 13.51 2.36 -0.13
CA ARG A 209 13.15 2.85 -1.48
C ARG A 209 13.05 1.72 -2.48
N ILE A 210 11.91 1.58 -3.15
CA ILE A 210 11.67 0.56 -4.18
C ILE A 210 11.60 1.18 -5.58
N GLY A 211 11.90 0.37 -6.60
CA GLY A 211 11.76 0.76 -7.99
C GLY A 211 10.32 0.62 -8.50
N HIS A 212 10.03 1.33 -9.59
CA HIS A 212 8.73 1.35 -10.27
C HIS A 212 8.96 1.10 -11.76
N GLU A 213 8.54 -0.06 -12.24
CA GLU A 213 8.81 -0.52 -13.61
C GLU A 213 7.64 -0.21 -14.54
N LYS A 214 7.88 0.53 -15.62
CA LYS A 214 6.85 0.82 -16.64
C LYS A 214 7.20 0.19 -17.98
N LEU A 215 6.20 -0.39 -18.63
CA LEU A 215 6.34 -0.94 -19.97
C LEU A 215 6.39 0.20 -21.00
N ALA A 216 7.47 0.27 -21.76
CA ALA A 216 7.55 1.11 -22.95
C ALA A 216 7.27 0.26 -24.21
N ILE A 217 6.29 0.68 -25.02
CA ILE A 217 6.00 0.09 -26.33
C ILE A 217 6.49 1.09 -27.39
N TYR A 218 7.32 0.62 -28.32
CA TYR A 218 7.89 1.41 -29.43
C TYR A 218 7.23 1.04 -30.75
#